data_AF-L9VZ71-F1
#
_entry.id   AF-L9VZ71-F1
#
_cell.length_a   1.000
_cell.length_b   1.000
_cell.length_c   1.000
_cell.angle_alpha   90.00
_cell.angle_beta   90.00
_cell.angle_gamma   90.00
#
_symmetry.space_group_name_H-M   'P 1'
#
loop_
_entity.id
_entity.type
_entity.pdbx_description
1 polymer ?
#
loop_
_entity_poly.entity_id
_entity_poly.type
_entity_poly.pdbx_seq_one_letter_code
_entity_poly.pdbx_strand_id
1 'polypeptide(L)' 'MNNRHRCPLCTATYDERTPLHVHLEVEHRKSEIVTEFIDLYETGLDSSIDGGPRVASKERPMPSAD' A
#
# COMPACT_ATOMS: atom_id res chain seq x y z
N MET A 1 35.90 7.15 -18.63
CA MET A 1 34.55 7.74 -18.70
C MET A 1 33.78 7.26 -17.48
N ASN A 2 33.79 8.04 -16.41
CA ASN A 2 33.21 7.67 -15.12
C ASN A 2 31.79 8.26 -15.08
N ASN A 3 30.90 7.73 -15.93
CA ASN A 3 29.51 8.17 -15.99
C ASN A 3 28.74 7.57 -14.80
N ARG A 4 29.15 7.91 -13.59
CA ARG A 4 28.47 7.49 -12.36
C ARG A 4 27.12 8.18 -12.29
N HIS A 5 26.06 7.38 -12.29
CA HIS A 5 24.68 7.81 -12.19
C HIS A 5 24.32 8.02 -10.72
N ARG A 6 24.18 9.27 -10.33
CA ARG A 6 23.80 9.65 -8.96
C ARG A 6 22.28 9.70 -8.82
N CYS A 7 21.76 9.21 -7.70
CA CYS A 7 20.35 9.36 -7.38
C CYS A 7 20.03 10.84 -7.10
N PRO A 8 18.94 11.40 -7.65
CA PRO A 8 18.51 12.77 -7.36
C PRO A 8 17.80 12.93 -6.00
N LEU A 9 17.36 11.83 -5.39
CA LEU A 9 16.57 11.83 -4.15
C LEU A 9 17.40 11.48 -2.90
N CYS A 10 18.57 10.86 -3.08
CA CYS A 10 19.49 10.54 -1.98
C CYS A 10 20.95 10.62 -2.42
N THR A 11 21.89 10.30 -1.52
CA THR A 11 23.33 10.37 -1.80
C THR A 11 23.89 9.14 -2.52
N ALA A 12 23.06 8.17 -2.93
CA ALA A 12 23.50 6.96 -3.61
C ALA A 12 24.05 7.22 -5.02
N THR A 13 25.06 6.46 -5.42
CA THR A 13 25.68 6.52 -6.75
C THR A 13 25.85 5.13 -7.32
N TYR A 14 25.58 4.99 -8.62
CA TYR A 14 25.60 3.73 -9.34
C TYR A 14 26.46 3.85 -10.60
N ASP A 15 27.14 2.79 -10.99
CA ASP A 15 27.95 2.78 -12.21
C ASP A 15 27.11 2.50 -13.48
N GLU A 16 25.88 2.00 -13.32
CA GLU A 16 24.97 1.64 -14.42
C GLU A 16 23.56 2.21 -14.21
N ARG A 17 22.79 2.37 -15.29
CA ARG A 17 21.39 2.87 -15.23
C ARG A 17 20.43 1.87 -14.58
N THR A 18 20.59 0.58 -14.86
CA THR A 18 19.72 -0.47 -14.32
C THR A 18 19.65 -0.47 -12.79
N PRO A 19 20.78 -0.50 -12.04
CA PRO A 19 20.72 -0.46 -10.59
C PRO A 19 20.20 0.88 -10.04
N LEU A 20 20.44 2.02 -10.71
CA LEU A 20 19.81 3.29 -10.34
C LEU A 20 18.28 3.21 -10.49
N HIS A 21 17.79 2.61 -11.57
CA HIS A 21 16.35 2.46 -11.81
C HIS A 21 15.69 1.59 -10.75
N VAL A 22 16.29 0.44 -10.44
CA VAL A 22 15.81 -0.44 -9.36
C VAL A 22 15.83 0.29 -8.02
N HIS A 23 16.91 1.02 -7.71
CA HIS A 23 17.01 1.83 -6.50
C HIS A 23 15.87 2.85 -6.38
N LEU A 24 15.56 3.60 -7.45
CA LEU A 24 14.45 4.54 -7.45
C LEU A 24 13.11 3.85 -7.20
N GLU A 25 12.90 2.67 -7.78
CA GLU A 25 11.65 1.93 -7.63
C GLU A 25 11.48 1.34 -6.21
N VAL A 26 12.53 0.76 -5.64
CA VAL A 26 12.43 0.04 -4.36
C VAL A 26 12.68 0.90 -3.12
N GLU A 27 13.53 1.94 -3.22
CA GLU A 27 13.87 2.79 -2.08
C GLU A 27 13.00 4.04 -2.02
N HIS A 28 12.71 4.65 -3.17
CA HIS A 28 11.95 5.91 -3.20
C HIS A 28 10.47 5.65 -3.47
N ARG A 29 10.13 5.08 -4.63
CA ARG A 29 8.72 4.88 -5.02
C ARG A 29 7.98 3.92 -4.08
N LYS A 30 8.57 2.78 -3.73
CA LYS A 30 7.96 1.84 -2.78
C LYS A 30 7.81 2.45 -1.38
N SER A 31 8.79 3.22 -0.91
CA SER A 31 8.69 3.90 0.40
C SER A 31 7.55 4.92 0.42
N GLU A 32 7.39 5.71 -0.65
CA GLU A 32 6.26 6.66 -0.76
C GLU A 32 4.91 5.94 -0.72
N ILE A 33 4.76 4.84 -1.47
CA ILE A 33 3.51 4.03 -1.45
C ILE A 33 3.25 3.44 -0.06
N VAL A 34 4.28 2.94 0.61
CA VAL A 34 4.15 2.38 1.96
C VAL A 34 3.75 3.46 2.96
N THR A 35 4.35 4.66 2.86
CA THR A 35 3.98 5.80 3.72
C THR A 35 2.53 6.20 3.52
N GLU A 36 2.09 6.42 2.27
CA GLU A 36 0.69 6.74 1.96
C GLU A 36 -0.26 5.63 2.44
N PHE A 37 0.10 4.36 2.27
CA PHE A 37 -0.72 3.24 2.72
C PHE A 37 -0.83 3.18 4.24
N ILE A 38 0.26 3.44 4.97
CA ILE A 38 0.23 3.52 6.44
C ILE A 38 -0.62 4.71 6.88
N ASP A 39 -0.46 5.89 6.28
CA ASP A 39 -1.24 7.08 6.60
C ASP A 39 -2.76 6.86 6.40
N LEU A 40 -3.13 6.22 5.28
CA LEU A 40 -4.50 5.79 5.02
C LEU A 40 -5.00 4.73 6.00
N TYR A 41 -4.13 3.81 6.42
CA TYR A 41 -4.50 2.78 7.41
C TYR A 41 -4.69 3.40 8.78
N GLU A 42 -3.82 4.30 9.22
CA GLU A 42 -3.94 5.02 10.50
C GLU A 42 -5.18 5.92 10.51
N THR A 43 -5.43 6.65 9.42
CA THR A 43 -6.64 7.48 9.23
C THR A 43 -7.91 6.64 8.99
N GLY A 44 -7.76 5.38 8.57
CA GLY A 44 -8.88 4.45 8.36
C GLY A 44 -9.23 3.62 9.60
N LEU A 45 -8.28 3.43 10.53
CA LEU A 45 -8.47 2.61 11.73
C LEU A 45 -9.17 3.36 12.87
N ASP A 46 -9.30 4.70 12.81
CA ASP A 46 -10.12 5.44 13.77
C ASP A 46 -11.63 5.28 13.53
N SER A 47 -12.03 4.74 12.37
CA SER A 47 -13.43 4.77 11.94
C SER A 47 -14.31 3.56 12.31
N SER A 48 -13.82 2.42 12.84
CA SER A 48 -14.73 1.37 13.39
C SER A 48 -14.00 0.22 14.11
N ILE A 49 -13.76 0.37 15.41
CA ILE A 49 -14.00 -0.75 16.34
C ILE A 49 -15.08 -0.27 17.31
N ASP A 50 -16.31 -0.11 16.79
CA ASP A 50 -17.49 -0.11 17.63
C ASP A 50 -17.87 -1.57 17.90
N GLY A 51 -17.84 -1.94 19.18
CA GLY A 51 -18.10 -3.29 19.64
C GLY A 51 -19.58 -3.64 19.61
N GLY A 52 -20.04 -4.33 18.56
CA GLY A 52 -21.20 -5.24 18.54
C GLY A 52 -22.61 -4.61 18.49
N PRO A 53 -23.69 -5.37 18.24
CA PRO A 53 -23.81 -6.81 18.43
C PRO A 53 -24.30 -7.61 17.20
N ARG A 54 -24.00 -8.90 17.27
CA ARG A 54 -24.62 -10.02 16.57
C ARG A 54 -26.14 -9.84 16.52
N VAL A 55 -26.73 -9.73 15.33
CA VAL A 55 -28.19 -9.88 15.17
C VAL A 55 -28.51 -10.92 14.10
N ALA A 56 -28.98 -12.04 14.66
CA ALA A 56 -29.97 -12.98 14.15
C ALA A 56 -30.02 -13.26 12.64
N SER A 57 -29.64 -14.49 12.32
CA SER A 57 -30.39 -15.41 11.46
C SER A 57 -31.79 -14.89 11.09
N LYS A 58 -32.01 -14.55 9.83
CA LYS A 58 -33.34 -14.62 9.24
C LYS A 58 -33.29 -15.58 8.08
N GLU A 59 -33.86 -16.75 8.34
CA GLU A 59 -34.11 -17.83 7.37
C GLU A 59 -34.60 -17.25 6.04
N ARG A 60 -33.99 -17.70 4.94
CA ARG A 60 -34.55 -17.46 3.60
C ARG A 60 -35.90 -18.16 3.54
N PRO A 61 -37.02 -17.46 3.32
CA PRO A 61 -38.26 -18.14 2.99
C PRO A 61 -38.04 -18.84 1.65
N MET A 62 -38.34 -20.14 1.59
CA MET A 62 -38.43 -20.85 0.32
C MET A 62 -39.51 -20.17 -0.54
N PRO A 63 -39.25 -19.83 -1.80
CA PRO A 63 -40.33 -19.50 -2.71
C PRO A 63 -41.05 -20.80 -3.08
N SER A 64 -42.34 -20.91 -2.71
CA SER A 64 -43.26 -21.94 -3.21
C SER A 64 -44.25 -21.34 -4.21
N ALA A 65 -44.57 -22.16 -5.22
CA ALA A 65 -45.63 -22.09 -6.24
C ALA A 65 -45.41 -21.03 -7.36
N ASP A 66 -45.65 -21.35 -8.64
CA ASP A 66 -46.68 -22.21 -9.27
C ASP A 66 -46.11 -23.21 -10.29
#